data_AF-A0A1G0N440-F1
#
_entry.id   AF-A0A1G0N440-F1
#
_cell.length_a   1.000
_cell.length_b   1.000
_cell.length_c   1.000
_cell.angle_alpha   90.00
_cell.angle_beta   90.00
_cell.angle_gamma   90.00
#
_symmetry.space_group_name_H-M   'P 1'
#
loop_
_entity.id
_entity.type
_entity.pdbx_description
1 polymer ?
#
loop_
_entity_poly.entity_id
_entity_poly.type
_entity_poly.pdbx_seq_one_letter_code
_entity_poly.pdbx_strand_id
1 'polypeptide(L)'
;MPVDAAELWIVDPICGSLNFVQGIPCFAISIALRSEGRIRAAVVYDPCHDELFEATTETSATVNGEKIGVQQLSEGTEAWSAAVVGTDWPRHGERRNRAKLIVGLMVDQVSECTLMGSPALGISSVAAGRLHAYWHLDLKIWDIAAAGLILERAGGVLTDTQGMTWLFSDGGYIASNGVIHGSALNCIQAVLRLEAGAHGG
;
A
#
# COMPACT_ATOMS: atom_id res chain seq x y z
N MET A 1 -9.73 12.11 -9.22
CA MET A 1 -8.64 13.11 -9.07
C MET A 1 -9.25 14.51 -9.08
N PRO A 2 -9.00 15.36 -8.07
CA PRO A 2 -9.76 16.59 -7.86
C PRO A 2 -9.29 17.80 -8.68
N VAL A 3 -8.18 17.70 -9.43
CA VAL A 3 -7.60 18.84 -10.17
C VAL A 3 -7.29 18.45 -11.62
N ASP A 4 -7.81 19.25 -12.55
CA ASP A 4 -7.51 19.19 -13.98
C ASP A 4 -6.30 20.09 -14.27
N ALA A 5 -5.13 19.46 -14.35
CA ALA A 5 -3.85 20.10 -14.61
C ALA A 5 -2.96 19.13 -15.39
N ALA A 6 -2.27 19.66 -16.41
CA ALA A 6 -1.34 18.91 -17.26
C ALA A 6 -0.20 18.31 -16.42
N GLU A 7 0.31 19.09 -15.46
CA GLU A 7 1.28 18.68 -14.46
C GLU A 7 0.70 18.91 -13.06
N LEU A 8 0.80 17.92 -12.19
CA LEU A 8 0.29 17.98 -10.83
C LEU A 8 1.28 17.30 -9.88
N TRP A 9 1.79 18.08 -8.93
CA TRP A 9 2.50 17.56 -7.78
C TRP A 9 1.50 17.10 -6.72
N ILE A 10 1.62 15.84 -6.31
CA ILE A 10 0.81 15.21 -5.27
C ILE A 10 1.73 14.98 -4.09
N VAL A 11 1.43 15.61 -2.95
CA VAL A 11 2.31 15.65 -1.79
C VAL A 11 1.55 15.25 -0.54
N ASP A 12 2.11 14.31 0.23
CA ASP A 12 1.82 14.15 1.65
C ASP A 12 3.08 14.57 2.45
N PRO A 13 3.03 15.71 3.16
CA PRO A 13 4.19 16.18 3.90
C PRO A 13 4.53 15.30 5.10
N ILE A 14 3.55 14.58 5.67
CA ILE A 14 3.76 13.68 6.83
C ILE A 14 2.75 12.51 6.74
N CYS A 15 3.13 11.49 5.98
CA CYS A 15 2.42 10.22 5.91
C CYS A 15 2.75 9.39 7.17
N GLY A 16 1.76 9.24 8.05
CA GLY A 16 1.95 8.67 9.39
C GLY A 16 1.96 9.73 10.50
N SER A 17 1.10 10.75 10.39
CA SER A 17 1.07 11.89 11.32
C SER A 17 0.86 11.48 12.79
N LEU A 18 0.15 10.38 13.06
CA LEU A 18 0.00 9.88 14.43
C LEU A 18 1.34 9.39 14.99
N ASN A 19 2.09 8.62 14.22
CA ASN A 19 3.43 8.16 14.60
C ASN A 19 4.36 9.35 14.85
N PHE A 20 4.37 10.33 13.93
CA PHE A 20 5.15 11.56 14.08
C PHE A 20 4.84 12.30 15.39
N VAL A 21 3.56 12.54 15.70
CA VAL A 21 3.15 13.26 16.92
C VAL A 21 3.49 12.48 18.19
N GLN A 22 3.43 11.14 18.14
CA GLN A 22 3.74 10.28 19.29
C GLN A 22 5.25 9.96 19.42
N GLY A 23 6.10 10.42 18.50
CA GLY A 23 7.53 10.12 18.48
C GLY A 23 7.86 8.66 18.10
N ILE A 24 6.94 7.97 17.43
CA ILE A 24 7.17 6.62 16.89
C ILE A 24 7.94 6.77 15.56
N PRO A 25 9.11 6.13 15.39
CA PRO A 25 10.00 6.35 14.24
C PRO A 25 9.53 5.61 12.98
N CYS A 26 8.33 5.92 12.49
CA CYS A 26 7.77 5.36 11.26
C CYS A 26 6.80 6.37 10.64
N PHE A 27 7.33 7.27 9.81
CA PHE A 27 6.56 8.23 9.03
C PHE A 27 7.41 8.68 7.83
N ALA A 28 6.77 9.22 6.80
CA ALA A 28 7.49 9.63 5.59
C ALA A 28 6.94 10.91 4.98
N ILE A 29 7.80 11.54 4.17
CA ILE A 29 7.39 12.53 3.18
C ILE A 29 7.16 11.78 1.86
N SER A 30 6.02 12.02 1.20
CA SER A 30 5.65 11.35 -0.05
C SER A 30 5.36 12.39 -1.12
N ILE A 31 6.04 12.30 -2.26
CA ILE A 31 5.89 13.24 -3.37
C ILE A 31 5.82 12.47 -4.69
N ALA A 32 4.81 12.79 -5.49
CA ALA A 32 4.65 12.25 -6.83
C ALA A 32 4.38 13.37 -7.84
N LEU A 33 4.99 13.27 -9.02
CA LEU A 33 4.65 14.09 -10.18
C LEU A 33 3.70 13.30 -11.08
N ARG A 34 2.48 13.79 -11.26
CA ARG A 34 1.57 13.35 -12.30
C ARG A 34 1.74 14.24 -13.53
N SER A 35 1.99 13.64 -14.69
CA SER A 35 1.96 14.33 -15.98
C SER A 35 1.26 13.46 -17.02
N GLU A 36 0.38 14.08 -17.81
CA GLU A 36 -0.45 13.40 -18.84
C GLU A 36 -1.29 12.23 -18.26
N GLY A 37 -1.86 12.44 -17.08
CA GLY A 37 -2.72 11.45 -16.42
C GLY A 37 -2.00 10.25 -15.80
N ARG A 38 -0.65 10.22 -15.81
CA ARG A 38 0.15 9.13 -15.21
C ARG A 38 1.14 9.68 -14.19
N ILE A 39 1.46 8.88 -13.17
CA ILE A 39 2.57 9.20 -12.26
C ILE A 39 3.88 8.96 -13.01
N ARG A 40 4.74 9.98 -13.10
CA ARG A 40 5.99 9.97 -13.89
C ARG A 40 7.24 9.87 -13.02
N ALA A 41 7.20 10.48 -11.85
CA ALA A 41 8.29 10.46 -10.87
C ALA A 41 7.71 10.38 -9.46
N ALA A 42 8.42 9.71 -8.56
CA ALA A 42 8.00 9.48 -7.20
C ALA A 42 9.20 9.43 -6.26
N VAL A 43 9.03 10.02 -5.09
CA VAL A 43 9.93 9.85 -3.94
C VAL A 43 9.11 9.62 -2.68
N VAL A 44 9.59 8.71 -1.83
CA VAL A 44 9.14 8.53 -0.45
C VAL A 44 10.39 8.58 0.42
N TYR A 45 10.43 9.50 1.37
CA TYR A 45 11.59 9.68 2.24
C TYR A 45 11.22 9.36 3.69
N ASP A 46 11.93 8.40 4.28
CA ASP A 46 11.89 8.06 5.71
C ASP A 46 13.02 8.82 6.44
N PRO A 47 12.71 9.91 7.17
CA PRO A 47 13.72 10.66 7.89
C PRO A 47 14.21 9.96 9.18
N CYS A 48 13.51 8.93 9.66
CA CYS A 48 13.93 8.19 10.85
C CYS A 48 15.09 7.23 10.56
N HIS A 49 15.14 6.71 9.33
CA HIS A 49 16.12 5.73 8.88
C HIS A 49 17.07 6.25 7.80
N ASP A 50 16.89 7.50 7.36
CA ASP A 50 17.63 8.11 6.25
C ASP A 50 17.51 7.27 4.95
N GLU A 51 16.27 6.89 4.62
CA GLU A 51 15.97 6.09 3.43
C GLU A 51 15.15 6.89 2.42
N LEU A 52 15.76 7.15 1.26
CA LEU A 52 15.11 7.73 0.10
C LEU A 52 14.72 6.63 -0.88
N PHE A 53 13.43 6.31 -0.92
CA PHE A 53 12.84 5.49 -1.97
C PHE A 53 12.52 6.38 -3.16
N GLU A 54 12.94 5.99 -4.36
CA GLU A 54 12.69 6.78 -5.56
C GLU A 54 12.50 5.93 -6.81
N ALA A 55 11.70 6.45 -7.75
CA ALA A 55 11.51 5.85 -9.06
C ALA A 55 10.94 6.86 -10.07
N THR A 56 11.24 6.64 -11.35
CA THR A 56 10.54 7.27 -12.49
C THR A 56 9.97 6.20 -13.40
N THR A 57 9.13 6.59 -14.37
CA THR A 57 8.64 5.65 -15.40
C THR A 57 9.76 5.01 -16.22
N GLU A 58 10.96 5.60 -16.21
CA GLU A 58 12.11 5.17 -17.01
C GLU A 58 13.18 4.42 -16.19
N THR A 59 13.11 4.50 -14.86
CA THR A 59 14.14 3.95 -13.96
C THR A 59 13.59 2.81 -13.11
N SER A 60 14.45 1.94 -12.60
CA SER A 60 14.04 0.96 -11.58
C SER A 60 13.82 1.67 -10.24
N ALA A 61 13.04 1.07 -9.34
CA ALA A 61 12.96 1.56 -7.97
C ALA A 61 14.30 1.40 -7.24
N THR A 62 14.65 2.37 -6.41
CA THR A 62 15.86 2.36 -5.59
C THR A 62 15.59 2.80 -4.15
N VAL A 63 16.46 2.39 -3.23
CA VAL A 63 16.62 2.98 -1.89
C VAL A 63 18.04 3.50 -1.79
N ASN A 64 18.20 4.80 -1.55
CA ASN A 64 19.52 5.45 -1.47
C ASN A 64 20.43 5.13 -2.67
N GLY A 65 19.85 5.09 -3.87
CA GLY A 65 20.55 4.77 -5.13
C GLY A 65 20.75 3.27 -5.42
N GLU A 66 20.52 2.39 -4.44
CA GLU A 66 20.62 0.94 -4.63
C GLU A 66 19.31 0.35 -5.13
N LYS A 67 19.35 -0.49 -6.16
CA LYS A 67 18.15 -1.10 -6.76
C LYS A 67 17.43 -2.01 -5.76
N ILE A 68 16.11 -1.88 -5.72
CA ILE A 68 15.23 -2.75 -4.94
C ILE A 68 14.29 -3.55 -5.83
N GLY A 69 13.69 -4.59 -5.26
CA GLY A 69 12.67 -5.39 -5.90
C GLY A 69 11.80 -6.09 -4.87
N VAL A 70 10.56 -6.37 -5.23
CA VAL A 70 9.66 -7.13 -4.35
C VAL A 70 10.21 -8.53 -4.09
N GLN A 71 9.97 -9.04 -2.89
CA GLN A 71 10.40 -10.39 -2.52
C GLN A 71 9.61 -11.44 -3.31
N GLN A 72 10.32 -12.30 -4.04
CA GLN A 72 9.72 -13.43 -4.74
C GLN A 72 9.63 -14.63 -3.79
N LEU A 73 8.42 -15.19 -3.64
CA LEU A 73 8.19 -16.48 -2.99
C LEU A 73 7.97 -17.55 -4.05
N SER A 74 8.21 -18.82 -3.71
CA SER A 74 7.74 -19.95 -4.52
C SER A 74 6.22 -19.88 -4.65
N GLU A 75 5.70 -19.97 -5.88
CA GLU A 75 4.26 -19.94 -6.15
C GLU A 75 3.50 -21.06 -5.42
N GLY A 76 2.23 -20.81 -5.09
CA GLY A 76 1.34 -21.79 -4.47
C GLY A 76 0.76 -21.35 -3.13
N THR A 77 -0.01 -22.23 -2.50
CA THR A 77 -0.70 -21.97 -1.23
C THR A 77 0.26 -21.68 -0.06
N GLU A 78 1.46 -22.26 -0.10
CA GLU A 78 2.49 -22.06 0.92
C GLU A 78 3.02 -20.62 0.94
N ALA A 79 2.97 -19.91 -0.20
CA ALA A 79 3.35 -18.50 -0.27
C ALA A 79 2.48 -17.62 0.62
N TRP A 80 1.19 -17.94 0.72
CA TRP A 80 0.25 -17.18 1.54
C TRP A 80 0.51 -17.40 3.02
N SER A 81 0.70 -18.66 3.45
CA SER A 81 1.00 -18.97 4.85
C SER A 81 2.36 -18.47 5.32
N ALA A 82 3.32 -18.30 4.42
CA ALA A 82 4.62 -17.70 4.73
C ALA A 82 4.62 -16.16 4.67
N ALA A 83 3.53 -15.53 4.22
CA ALA A 83 3.52 -14.09 3.97
C ALA A 83 3.57 -13.27 5.27
N VAL A 84 4.23 -12.12 5.15
CA VAL A 84 4.20 -11.03 6.13
C VAL A 84 3.42 -9.89 5.50
N VAL A 85 2.29 -9.54 6.09
CA VAL A 85 1.36 -8.56 5.54
C VAL A 85 1.27 -7.34 6.46
N GLY A 86 1.51 -6.17 5.89
CA GLY A 86 1.29 -4.90 6.57
C GLY A 86 -0.14 -4.39 6.40
N THR A 87 -0.64 -3.65 7.39
CA THR A 87 -1.88 -2.88 7.27
C THR A 87 -1.88 -1.70 8.24
N ASP A 88 -2.97 -0.94 8.24
CA ASP A 88 -3.24 0.15 9.15
C ASP A 88 -4.75 0.26 9.42
N TRP A 89 -5.12 1.12 10.37
CA TRP A 89 -6.51 1.30 10.73
C TRP A 89 -7.13 2.50 10.03
N PRO A 90 -8.28 2.32 9.33
CA PRO A 90 -9.18 3.42 9.05
C PRO A 90 -9.51 4.13 10.37
N ARG A 91 -9.60 5.47 10.35
CA ARG A 91 -9.74 6.27 11.57
C ARG A 91 -10.92 5.80 12.43
N HIS A 92 -12.12 5.74 11.84
CA HIS A 92 -13.37 5.38 12.53
C HIS A 92 -14.38 4.72 11.59
N GLY A 93 -15.52 4.30 12.14
CA GLY A 93 -16.69 3.87 11.37
C GLY A 93 -16.62 2.45 10.79
N GLU A 94 -17.49 2.20 9.82
CA GLU A 94 -17.71 0.88 9.20
C GLU A 94 -16.44 0.31 8.57
N ARG A 95 -15.68 1.14 7.83
CA ARG A 95 -14.38 0.74 7.24
C ARG A 95 -13.41 0.21 8.31
N ARG A 96 -13.39 0.80 9.50
CA ARG A 96 -12.56 0.31 10.61
C ARG A 96 -13.04 -1.02 11.16
N ASN A 97 -14.35 -1.22 11.30
CA ASN A 97 -14.91 -2.50 11.75
C ASN A 97 -14.60 -3.62 10.74
N ARG A 98 -14.74 -3.34 9.44
CA ARG A 98 -14.34 -4.26 8.36
C ARG A 98 -12.86 -4.59 8.40
N ALA A 99 -12.00 -3.58 8.59
CA ALA A 99 -10.57 -3.80 8.72
C ALA A 99 -10.23 -4.77 9.88
N LYS A 100 -10.89 -4.64 11.03
CA LYS A 100 -10.69 -5.58 12.15
C LYS A 100 -11.08 -7.01 11.81
N LEU A 101 -12.20 -7.20 11.11
CA LEU A 101 -12.64 -8.52 10.67
C LEU A 101 -11.67 -9.13 9.66
N ILE A 102 -11.17 -8.33 8.71
CA ILE A 102 -10.16 -8.78 7.74
C ILE A 102 -8.88 -9.19 8.46
N VAL A 103 -8.38 -8.37 9.40
CA VAL A 103 -7.20 -8.73 10.19
C VAL A 103 -7.44 -10.04 10.94
N GLY A 104 -8.58 -10.19 11.62
CA GLY A 104 -8.93 -11.41 12.34
C GLY A 104 -8.95 -12.67 11.45
N LEU A 105 -9.41 -12.55 10.21
CA LEU A 105 -9.37 -13.64 9.24
C LEU A 105 -7.95 -13.89 8.70
N MET A 106 -7.17 -12.84 8.51
CA MET A 106 -5.85 -12.89 7.86
C MET A 106 -4.78 -13.46 8.78
N VAL A 107 -4.80 -13.12 10.08
CA VAL A 107 -3.80 -13.61 11.06
C VAL A 107 -3.77 -15.13 11.20
N ASP A 108 -4.87 -15.81 10.89
CA ASP A 108 -4.95 -17.28 10.90
C ASP A 108 -4.41 -17.92 9.61
N GLN A 109 -4.12 -17.12 8.57
CA GLN A 109 -3.76 -17.61 7.24
C GLN A 109 -2.35 -17.23 6.78
N VAL A 110 -1.74 -16.21 7.39
CA VAL A 110 -0.40 -15.71 7.04
C VAL A 110 0.55 -15.87 8.22
N SER A 111 1.86 -15.71 7.98
CA SER A 111 2.85 -15.84 9.04
C SER A 111 2.80 -14.68 10.03
N GLU A 112 2.51 -13.47 9.56
CA GLU A 112 2.44 -12.27 10.38
C GLU A 112 1.55 -11.19 9.75
N CYS A 113 0.82 -10.47 10.59
CA CYS A 113 0.04 -9.28 10.21
C CYS A 113 0.45 -8.11 11.10
N THR A 114 1.13 -7.12 10.53
CA THR A 114 1.73 -6.00 11.26
C THR A 114 1.08 -4.66 10.95
N LEU A 115 1.07 -3.76 11.94
CA LEU A 115 0.61 -2.39 11.80
C LEU A 115 1.80 -1.46 11.59
N MET A 116 1.84 -0.76 10.46
CA MET A 116 2.99 0.08 10.09
C MET A 116 2.87 1.51 10.65
N GLY A 117 1.67 2.09 10.58
CA GLY A 117 1.33 3.46 10.97
C GLY A 117 1.68 4.51 9.91
N SER A 118 2.26 4.11 8.76
CA SER A 118 2.55 4.97 7.62
C SER A 118 2.29 4.21 6.30
N PRO A 119 1.21 4.53 5.56
CA PRO A 119 0.88 3.85 4.31
C PRO A 119 1.96 3.94 3.23
N ALA A 120 2.60 5.11 3.07
CA ALA A 120 3.67 5.28 2.10
C ALA A 120 4.86 4.34 2.41
N LEU A 121 5.23 4.20 3.68
CA LEU A 121 6.27 3.25 4.11
C LEU A 121 5.82 1.80 4.06
N GLY A 122 4.55 1.51 4.33
CA GLY A 122 3.98 0.17 4.18
C GLY A 122 4.12 -0.33 2.75
N ILE A 123 3.70 0.46 1.76
CA ILE A 123 3.81 0.13 0.34
C ILE A 123 5.28 0.09 -0.10
N SER A 124 6.10 1.05 0.33
CA SER A 124 7.53 1.09 -0.01
C SER A 124 8.31 -0.09 0.60
N SER A 125 7.88 -0.60 1.76
CA SER A 125 8.41 -1.82 2.36
C SER A 125 8.10 -3.06 1.53
N VAL A 126 6.94 -3.11 0.86
CA VAL A 126 6.66 -4.16 -0.14
C VAL A 126 7.61 -4.03 -1.32
N ALA A 127 7.79 -2.82 -1.84
CA ALA A 127 8.71 -2.55 -2.96
C ALA A 127 10.16 -2.94 -2.65
N ALA A 128 10.60 -2.76 -1.40
CA ALA A 128 11.91 -3.17 -0.91
C ALA A 128 12.01 -4.66 -0.50
N GLY A 129 10.94 -5.44 -0.67
CA GLY A 129 10.92 -6.85 -0.31
C GLY A 129 10.99 -7.13 1.20
N ARG A 130 10.64 -6.14 2.04
CA ARG A 130 10.54 -6.29 3.51
C ARG A 130 9.19 -6.85 3.93
N LEU A 131 8.16 -6.58 3.13
CA LEU A 131 6.80 -7.11 3.28
C LEU A 131 6.39 -7.81 1.98
N HIS A 132 5.45 -8.75 2.09
CA HIS A 132 4.89 -9.43 0.93
C HIS A 132 3.66 -8.69 0.38
N ALA A 133 2.89 -8.06 1.27
CA ALA A 133 1.76 -7.21 0.93
C ALA A 133 1.54 -6.10 1.96
N TYR A 134 0.83 -5.07 1.54
CA TYR A 134 0.27 -4.03 2.38
C TYR A 134 -1.16 -3.71 1.92
N TRP A 135 -2.11 -3.54 2.84
CA TRP A 135 -3.47 -3.12 2.48
C TRP A 135 -4.07 -2.11 3.46
N HIS A 136 -5.02 -1.31 2.97
CA HIS A 136 -5.80 -0.39 3.79
C HIS A 136 -7.16 -0.10 3.14
N LEU A 137 -8.17 0.32 3.92
CA LEU A 137 -9.53 0.58 3.41
C LEU A 137 -9.91 2.07 3.32
N ASP A 138 -9.04 2.98 3.75
CA ASP A 138 -9.34 4.41 3.84
C ASP A 138 -8.11 5.30 3.58
N LEU A 139 -7.48 5.17 2.41
CA LEU A 139 -6.39 6.06 1.97
C LEU A 139 -6.86 7.10 0.96
N LYS A 140 -6.06 8.15 0.84
CA LYS A 140 -6.17 9.20 -0.15
C LYS A 140 -5.05 9.06 -1.16
N ILE A 141 -5.19 9.76 -2.29
CA ILE A 141 -4.25 9.65 -3.39
C ILE A 141 -2.82 10.05 -3.01
N TRP A 142 -2.66 11.01 -2.11
CA TRP A 142 -1.34 11.46 -1.64
C TRP A 142 -0.61 10.43 -0.77
N ASP A 143 -1.36 9.53 -0.12
CA ASP A 143 -0.79 8.44 0.69
C ASP A 143 -0.14 7.36 -0.20
N ILE A 144 -0.58 7.23 -1.46
CA ILE A 144 -0.25 6.08 -2.31
C ILE A 144 0.42 6.43 -3.65
N ALA A 145 0.28 7.66 -4.16
CA ALA A 145 0.69 7.98 -5.54
C ALA A 145 2.20 7.76 -5.76
N ALA A 146 3.04 8.18 -4.81
CA ALA A 146 4.48 8.00 -4.91
C ALA A 146 4.87 6.53 -4.71
N ALA A 147 4.42 5.95 -3.60
CA ALA A 147 4.73 4.56 -3.24
C ALA A 147 4.20 3.55 -4.29
N GLY A 148 3.10 3.86 -4.96
CA GLY A 148 2.53 3.05 -6.04
C GLY A 148 3.43 2.98 -7.27
N LEU A 149 3.99 4.11 -7.73
CA LEU A 149 4.99 4.09 -8.81
C LEU A 149 6.25 3.33 -8.38
N ILE A 150 6.75 3.57 -7.16
CA ILE A 150 7.91 2.86 -6.61
C ILE A 150 7.66 1.34 -6.60
N LEU A 151 6.49 0.90 -6.14
CA LEU A 151 6.11 -0.51 -6.14
C LEU A 151 6.07 -1.10 -7.56
N GLU A 152 5.43 -0.41 -8.51
CA GLU A 152 5.37 -0.84 -9.91
C GLU A 152 6.78 -1.01 -10.49
N ARG A 153 7.68 -0.06 -10.22
CA ARG A 153 9.08 -0.08 -10.68
C ARG A 153 9.95 -1.08 -9.94
N ALA A 154 9.50 -1.61 -8.80
CA ALA A 154 10.08 -2.74 -8.07
C ALA A 154 9.50 -4.11 -8.49
N GLY A 155 8.55 -4.14 -9.44
CA GLY A 155 7.91 -5.37 -9.92
C GLY A 155 6.71 -5.84 -9.09
N GLY A 156 6.17 -4.98 -8.22
CA GLY A 156 4.97 -5.27 -7.45
C GLY A 156 3.68 -4.87 -8.16
N VAL A 157 2.56 -5.12 -7.48
CA VAL A 157 1.21 -4.88 -7.99
C VAL A 157 0.42 -4.05 -6.98
N LEU A 158 -0.24 -2.99 -7.44
CA LEU A 158 -1.19 -2.18 -6.67
C LEU A 158 -2.57 -2.21 -7.34
N THR A 159 -3.61 -2.55 -6.58
CA THR A 159 -5.01 -2.52 -7.04
C THR A 159 -5.91 -1.89 -6.00
N ASP A 160 -7.16 -1.61 -6.39
CA ASP A 160 -8.23 -1.38 -5.43
C ASP A 160 -8.74 -2.70 -4.80
N THR A 161 -9.71 -2.63 -3.88
CA THR A 161 -10.29 -3.83 -3.25
C THR A 161 -11.15 -4.69 -4.20
N GLN A 162 -11.37 -4.27 -5.45
CA GLN A 162 -12.00 -5.05 -6.51
C GLN A 162 -10.98 -5.70 -7.45
N GLY A 163 -9.69 -5.49 -7.24
CA GLY A 163 -8.62 -5.95 -8.13
C GLY A 163 -8.49 -5.10 -9.40
N MET A 164 -9.12 -3.92 -9.43
CA MET A 164 -9.09 -2.99 -10.55
C MET A 164 -8.03 -1.90 -10.34
N THR A 165 -7.92 -0.98 -11.30
CA THR A 165 -6.96 0.12 -11.24
C THR A 165 -7.16 0.98 -9.98
N TRP A 166 -6.07 1.21 -9.25
CA TRP A 166 -6.06 1.96 -8.01
C TRP A 166 -6.39 3.45 -8.19
N LEU A 167 -6.22 4.00 -9.40
CA LEU A 167 -6.42 5.44 -9.68
C LEU A 167 -7.85 5.94 -9.40
N PHE A 168 -8.84 5.05 -9.45
CA PHE A 168 -10.25 5.35 -9.23
C PHE A 168 -10.83 4.72 -7.95
N SER A 169 -9.95 4.21 -7.07
CA SER A 169 -10.36 3.62 -5.80
C SER A 169 -11.08 4.64 -4.90
N ASP A 170 -12.02 4.14 -4.09
CA ASP A 170 -12.75 4.89 -3.07
C ASP A 170 -11.97 5.02 -1.73
N GLY A 171 -10.74 4.50 -1.70
CA GLY A 171 -9.87 4.50 -0.52
C GLY A 171 -9.34 3.12 -0.12
N GLY A 172 -9.88 2.06 -0.72
CA GLY A 172 -9.38 0.69 -0.53
C GLY A 172 -8.23 0.36 -1.47
N TYR A 173 -7.11 -0.13 -0.94
CA TYR A 173 -5.91 -0.45 -1.72
C TYR A 173 -5.22 -1.72 -1.22
N ILE A 174 -4.62 -2.44 -2.17
CA ILE A 174 -3.84 -3.64 -1.93
C ILE A 174 -2.56 -3.55 -2.75
N ALA A 175 -1.43 -3.46 -2.08
CA ALA A 175 -0.09 -3.57 -2.64
C ALA A 175 0.46 -4.98 -2.35
N SER A 176 1.12 -5.63 -3.31
CA SER A 176 1.83 -6.88 -3.05
C SER A 176 2.98 -7.13 -4.01
N ASN A 177 3.74 -8.19 -3.72
CA ASN A 177 4.78 -8.75 -4.59
C ASN A 177 4.26 -9.44 -5.86
N GLY A 178 2.97 -9.35 -6.18
CA GLY A 178 2.33 -10.06 -7.28
C GLY A 178 1.94 -11.50 -6.94
N VAL A 179 2.87 -12.29 -6.40
CA VAL A 179 2.66 -13.73 -6.08
C VAL A 179 1.45 -13.96 -5.18
N ILE A 180 1.34 -13.19 -4.09
CA ILE A 180 0.25 -13.36 -3.11
C ILE A 180 -0.93 -12.41 -3.33
N HIS A 181 -0.96 -11.67 -4.45
CA HIS A 181 -1.98 -10.63 -4.68
C HIS A 181 -3.40 -11.19 -4.66
N GLY A 182 -3.61 -12.32 -5.37
CA GLY A 182 -4.91 -12.98 -5.42
C GLY A 182 -5.39 -13.47 -4.07
N SER A 183 -4.50 -14.06 -3.26
CA SER A 183 -4.82 -14.55 -1.91
C SER A 183 -5.20 -13.40 -0.97
N ALA A 184 -4.42 -12.31 -0.98
CA ALA A 184 -4.72 -11.12 -0.19
C ALA A 184 -6.06 -10.49 -0.58
N LEU A 185 -6.30 -10.33 -1.89
CA LEU A 185 -7.57 -9.81 -2.43
C LEU A 185 -8.76 -10.68 -2.03
N ASN A 186 -8.65 -12.01 -2.17
CA ASN A 186 -9.71 -12.94 -1.79
C ASN A 186 -10.03 -12.86 -0.28
N CYS A 187 -9.00 -12.80 0.57
CA CYS A 187 -9.18 -12.66 2.02
C CYS A 187 -9.93 -11.36 2.37
N ILE A 188 -9.54 -10.24 1.76
CA ILE A 188 -10.19 -8.93 1.97
C ILE A 188 -11.64 -8.98 1.48
N GLN A 189 -11.87 -9.49 0.27
CA GLN A 189 -13.20 -9.55 -0.33
C GLN A 189 -14.15 -10.51 0.39
N ALA A 190 -13.65 -11.57 1.03
CA ALA A 190 -14.48 -12.46 1.83
C ALA A 190 -15.26 -11.68 2.90
N VAL A 191 -14.61 -10.73 3.59
CA VAL A 191 -15.28 -9.87 4.58
C VAL A 191 -16.16 -8.83 3.91
N LEU A 192 -15.67 -8.17 2.86
CA LEU A 192 -16.43 -7.10 2.20
C LEU A 192 -17.74 -7.59 1.56
N ARG A 193 -17.81 -8.86 1.14
CA ARG A 193 -19.02 -9.45 0.54
C ARG A 193 -20.05 -9.91 1.57
N LEU A 194 -19.64 -10.32 2.78
CA LEU A 194 -20.54 -10.87 3.80
C LEU A 194 -21.63 -9.87 4.25
N GLU A 195 -21.35 -8.57 4.20
CA GLU A 195 -22.30 -7.54 4.67
C GLU A 195 -23.07 -6.86 3.54
N ALA A 196 -22.60 -6.92 2.29
CA ALA A 196 -23.38 -6.45 1.13
C ALA A 196 -24.71 -7.22 0.99
N GLY A 197 -24.75 -8.48 1.43
CA GLY A 197 -25.97 -9.29 1.51
C GLY A 197 -26.84 -9.04 2.74
N ALA A 198 -26.32 -8.40 3.80
CA ALA A 198 -27.04 -8.17 5.05
C ALA A 198 -27.86 -6.85 5.06
N HIS A 199 -27.69 -6.00 4.04
CA HIS A 199 -28.44 -4.74 3.88
C HIS A 199 -29.35 -4.75 2.64
N GLY A 200 -29.51 -5.91 1.99
CA GLY A 200 -30.36 -6.11 0.82
C GLY A 200 -31.59 -7.01 1.06
N GLY A 201 -32.00 -7.19 2.32
CA GLY A 201 -33.15 -8.01 2.73
C GLY A 201 -34.19 -7.20 3.50
#